data_AF-A0A8J4TMR4-F1
#
_entry.id   AF-A0A8J4TMR4-F1
#
_cell.length_a   1.000
_cell.length_b   1.000
_cell.length_c   1.000
_cell.angle_alpha   90.00
_cell.angle_beta   90.00
_cell.angle_gamma   90.00
#
_symmetry.space_group_name_H-M   'P 1'
#
loop_
_entity.id
_entity.type
_entity.pdbx_description
1 polymer ?
#
loop_
_entity_poly.entity_id
_entity_poly.type
_entity_poly.pdbx_seq_one_letter_code
_entity_poly.pdbx_strand_id
1 'polypeptide(L)'
;LKVSLIRLSGDGTLKQGDSLNLTCDVNCTHSSSQFVWSKNNEQFNTSGPVLHFPALTVRDSGNYTCTWKTNTASGSKTISLQVEGENTENPEPGDPENWLVWIIVGVTAGVIFIVSVIIGAVIYIR
;
A
#
# COMPACT_ATOMS: atom_id res chain seq x y z
N LEU A 1 -28.29 -4.46 -0.44
CA LEU A 1 -27.12 -3.71 0.04
C LEU A 1 -25.91 -4.12 -0.79
N LYS A 2 -25.31 -3.17 -1.50
CA LYS A 2 -24.12 -3.36 -2.34
C LYS A 2 -23.08 -2.32 -1.94
N VAL A 3 -21.84 -2.73 -1.77
CA VAL A 3 -20.71 -1.81 -1.58
C VAL A 3 -19.86 -1.88 -2.83
N SER A 4 -19.60 -0.73 -3.44
CA SER A 4 -18.83 -0.59 -4.67
C SER A 4 -17.61 0.29 -4.41
N LEU A 5 -16.46 -0.11 -4.95
CA LEU A 5 -15.25 0.69 -4.94
C LEU A 5 -15.13 1.37 -6.30
N ILE A 6 -15.05 2.70 -6.30
CA ILE A 6 -14.92 3.52 -7.51
C ILE A 6 -13.58 4.25 -7.42
N ARG A 7 -12.65 3.93 -8.31
CA ARG A 7 -11.37 4.63 -8.39
C ARG A 7 -11.55 5.93 -9.15
N LEU A 8 -10.87 6.97 -8.68
CA LEU A 8 -10.87 8.29 -9.30
C LEU A 8 -9.56 8.51 -10.08
N SER A 9 -8.48 7.79 -9.73
CA SER A 9 -7.19 7.78 -10.44
C SER A 9 -6.66 6.34 -10.63
N GLY A 10 -6.03 6.07 -11.77
CA GLY A 10 -5.30 4.83 -12.06
C GLY A 10 -6.14 3.60 -12.48
N ASP A 11 -5.48 2.61 -13.09
CA ASP A 11 -6.01 1.26 -13.36
C ASP A 11 -5.14 0.20 -12.63
N GLY A 12 -5.65 -1.04 -12.45
CA GLY A 12 -4.83 -2.14 -11.89
C GLY A 12 -4.99 -2.37 -10.37
N THR A 13 -3.92 -2.44 -9.58
CA THR A 13 -3.96 -2.53 -8.10
C THR A 13 -4.05 -1.14 -7.47
N LEU A 14 -4.60 -1.01 -6.26
CA LEU A 14 -4.63 0.29 -5.56
C LEU A 14 -3.23 0.61 -5.07
N LYS A 15 -2.73 1.80 -5.39
CA LYS A 15 -1.39 2.25 -4.99
C LYS A 15 -1.47 3.40 -4.00
N GLN A 16 -0.40 3.61 -3.26
CA GLN A 16 -0.23 4.79 -2.45
C GLN A 16 -0.34 6.06 -3.32
N GLY A 17 -1.07 7.06 -2.84
CA GLY A 17 -1.38 8.29 -3.57
C GLY A 17 -2.66 8.24 -4.42
N ASP A 18 -3.25 7.07 -4.66
CA ASP A 18 -4.48 6.96 -5.45
C ASP A 18 -5.68 7.58 -4.72
N SER A 19 -6.60 8.15 -5.50
CA SER A 19 -7.88 8.67 -5.03
C SER A 19 -8.99 7.64 -5.28
N LEU A 20 -9.83 7.37 -4.27
CA LEU A 20 -10.97 6.45 -4.41
C LEU A 20 -12.21 6.86 -3.60
N ASN A 21 -13.37 6.38 -4.05
CA ASN A 21 -14.64 6.48 -3.37
C ASN A 21 -15.19 5.08 -3.05
N LEU A 22 -15.51 4.82 -1.78
CA LEU A 22 -16.34 3.68 -1.40
C LEU A 22 -17.79 4.12 -1.33
N THR A 23 -18.64 3.52 -2.15
CA THR A 23 -20.07 3.83 -2.19
C THR A 23 -20.86 2.65 -1.66
N CYS A 24 -21.75 2.94 -0.72
CA CYS A 24 -22.68 2.00 -0.14
C CYS A 24 -24.09 2.27 -0.68
N ASP A 25 -24.51 1.42 -1.61
CA ASP A 25 -25.81 1.50 -2.26
C ASP A 25 -26.80 0.55 -1.61
N VAL A 26 -27.94 1.12 -1.22
CA VAL A 26 -29.10 0.36 -0.77
C VAL A 26 -30.26 0.69 -1.71
N ASN A 27 -30.87 -0.33 -2.29
CA ASN A 27 -32.17 -0.22 -2.98
C ASN A 27 -33.28 0.07 -1.95
N CYS A 28 -33.17 1.15 -1.19
CA CYS A 28 -34.20 1.63 -0.29
C CYS A 28 -34.69 2.97 -0.81
N THR A 29 -35.92 2.97 -1.31
CA THR A 29 -36.61 4.11 -1.91
C THR A 29 -37.01 5.21 -0.90
N HIS A 30 -36.71 5.04 0.39
CA HIS A 30 -37.17 5.91 1.49
C HIS A 30 -36.00 6.55 2.27
N SER A 31 -35.44 7.59 1.66
CA SER A 31 -35.13 8.95 2.17
C SER A 31 -34.75 9.27 3.64
N SER A 32 -34.40 8.34 4.54
CA SER A 32 -33.84 8.74 5.85
C SER A 32 -32.78 7.78 6.34
N SER A 33 -31.74 7.68 5.53
CA SER A 33 -30.76 6.65 5.66
C SER A 33 -29.52 7.03 6.49
N GLN A 34 -29.46 6.62 7.76
CA GLN A 34 -28.22 6.64 8.53
C GLN A 34 -27.25 5.55 8.04
N PHE A 35 -26.22 5.99 7.31
CA PHE A 35 -25.07 5.19 6.92
C PHE A 35 -23.91 5.42 7.88
N VAL A 36 -23.34 4.33 8.38
CA VAL A 36 -22.18 4.34 9.26
C VAL A 36 -21.08 3.47 8.65
N TRP A 37 -19.88 4.03 8.54
CA TRP A 37 -18.71 3.28 8.13
C TRP A 37 -17.90 2.84 9.33
N SER A 38 -17.28 1.68 9.21
CA SER A 38 -16.30 1.18 10.18
C SER A 38 -15.14 0.54 9.44
N LYS A 39 -13.93 0.66 9.98
CA LYS A 39 -12.72 0.01 9.48
C LYS A 39 -12.17 -0.88 10.57
N ASN A 40 -11.98 -2.16 10.28
CA ASN A 40 -11.47 -3.14 11.25
C ASN A 40 -12.24 -3.11 12.59
N ASN A 41 -13.56 -2.93 12.53
CA ASN A 41 -14.48 -2.75 13.67
C ASN A 41 -14.37 -1.43 14.44
N GLU A 42 -13.55 -0.49 14.00
CA GLU A 42 -13.49 0.87 14.54
C GLU A 42 -14.38 1.81 13.72
N GLN A 43 -15.23 2.58 14.37
CA GLN A 43 -16.17 3.47 13.69
C GLN A 43 -15.46 4.66 13.06
N PHE A 44 -15.76 4.95 11.80
CA PHE A 44 -15.30 6.16 11.13
C PHE A 44 -16.10 7.37 11.64
N ASN A 45 -15.43 8.51 11.78
CA ASN A 45 -16.07 9.78 12.15
C ASN A 45 -16.98 10.37 11.05
N THR A 46 -17.00 9.75 9.86
CA THR A 46 -17.81 10.16 8.72
C THR A 46 -19.06 9.32 8.60
N SER A 47 -20.21 9.99 8.49
CA SER A 47 -21.50 9.40 8.16
C SER A 47 -21.90 9.73 6.73
N GLY A 48 -22.49 8.77 6.01
CA GLY A 48 -22.98 8.99 4.65
C GLY A 48 -22.81 7.78 3.73
N PRO A 49 -23.48 7.79 2.56
CA PRO A 49 -23.42 6.68 1.61
C PRO A 49 -22.06 6.55 0.92
N VAL A 50 -21.24 7.61 0.93
CA VAL A 50 -19.95 7.66 0.24
C VAL A 50 -18.84 7.99 1.23
N LEU A 51 -17.74 7.23 1.18
CA LEU A 51 -16.49 7.50 1.89
C LEU A 51 -15.42 7.86 0.87
N HIS A 52 -14.95 9.11 0.89
CA HIS A 52 -13.97 9.65 -0.04
C HIS A 52 -12.56 9.58 0.55
N PHE A 53 -11.61 9.05 -0.22
CA PHE A 53 -10.19 9.06 0.06
C PHE A 53 -9.49 9.88 -1.02
N PRO A 54 -8.99 11.09 -0.68
CA PRO A 54 -8.31 11.93 -1.66
C PRO A 54 -6.92 11.39 -2.03
N ALA A 55 -6.22 10.77 -1.08
CA ALA A 55 -4.94 10.12 -1.31
C ALA A 55 -4.80 8.93 -0.37
N LEU A 56 -4.60 7.74 -0.92
CA LEU A 56 -4.41 6.52 -0.15
C LEU A 56 -3.01 6.42 0.44
N THR A 57 -2.95 5.83 1.63
CA THR A 57 -1.70 5.38 2.26
C THR A 57 -1.75 3.88 2.51
N VAL A 58 -0.59 3.25 2.71
CA VAL A 58 -0.51 1.81 3.07
C VAL A 58 -1.32 1.51 4.33
N ARG A 59 -1.40 2.47 5.27
CA ARG A 59 -2.17 2.38 6.51
C ARG A 59 -3.68 2.39 6.28
N ASP A 60 -4.15 2.85 5.12
CA ASP A 60 -5.57 2.84 4.78
C ASP A 60 -6.08 1.44 4.42
N SER A 61 -5.17 0.49 4.18
CA SER A 61 -5.51 -0.92 4.01
C SER A 61 -6.30 -1.46 5.22
N GLY A 62 -7.32 -2.28 4.94
CA GLY A 62 -8.18 -2.85 5.97
C GLY A 62 -9.56 -3.25 5.45
N ASN A 63 -10.39 -3.74 6.37
CA ASN A 63 -11.76 -4.16 6.07
C ASN A 63 -12.75 -3.05 6.42
N TYR A 64 -13.38 -2.49 5.40
CA TYR A 64 -14.36 -1.43 5.51
C TYR A 64 -15.76 -2.02 5.50
N THR A 65 -16.52 -1.82 6.57
CA THR A 65 -17.91 -2.25 6.69
C THR A 65 -18.82 -1.04 6.65
N CYS A 66 -19.69 -1.00 5.64
CA CYS A 66 -20.83 -0.10 5.63
C CYS A 66 -21.97 -0.75 6.41
N THR A 67 -22.50 -0.03 7.40
CA THR A 67 -23.72 -0.40 8.12
C THR A 67 -24.80 0.60 7.80
N TRP A 68 -25.96 0.07 7.43
CA TRP A 68 -27.15 0.79 7.03
C TRP A 68 -28.26 0.52 8.04
N LYS A 69 -28.87 1.57 8.60
CA LYS A 69 -30.00 1.45 9.55
C LYS A 69 -31.14 2.39 9.17
N THR A 70 -32.33 1.80 9.01
CA THR A 70 -33.61 2.52 8.92
C THR A 70 -34.52 2.18 10.10
N ASN A 71 -35.70 2.78 10.15
CA ASN A 71 -36.71 2.51 11.17
C ASN A 71 -37.23 1.06 11.14
N THR A 72 -37.22 0.40 9.98
CA THR A 72 -37.78 -0.95 9.76
C THR A 72 -36.74 -2.05 9.50
N ALA A 73 -35.50 -1.71 9.14
CA ALA A 73 -34.50 -2.68 8.70
C ALA A 73 -33.07 -2.18 8.97
N SER A 74 -32.15 -3.14 9.06
CA SER A 74 -30.72 -2.87 9.12
C SER A 74 -29.96 -3.89 8.29
N GLY A 75 -28.80 -3.51 7.77
CA GLY A 75 -27.90 -4.43 7.09
C GLY A 75 -26.47 -3.91 7.11
N SER A 76 -25.50 -4.80 6.94
CA SER A 76 -24.10 -4.44 6.83
C SER A 76 -23.41 -5.19 5.69
N LYS A 77 -22.39 -4.57 5.10
CA LYS A 77 -21.59 -5.18 4.04
C LYS A 77 -20.14 -4.71 4.16
N THR A 78 -19.24 -5.68 4.08
CA THR A 78 -17.80 -5.47 4.22
C THR A 78 -17.09 -5.59 2.87
N ILE A 79 -16.08 -4.74 2.65
CA ILE A 79 -15.14 -4.77 1.54
C ILE A 79 -13.71 -4.68 2.08
N SER A 80 -12.79 -5.43 1.48
CA SER A 80 -11.37 -5.38 1.83
C SER A 80 -10.65 -4.42 0.90
N LEU A 81 -9.95 -3.45 1.49
CA LEU A 81 -9.11 -2.48 0.80
C LEU A 81 -7.65 -2.87 1.03
N GLN A 82 -6.89 -3.05 -0.04
CA GLN A 82 -5.47 -3.35 0.03
C GLN A 82 -4.72 -2.38 -0.87
N VAL A 83 -3.91 -1.52 -0.24
CA VAL A 83 -3.10 -0.50 -0.89
C VAL A 83 -1.68 -0.99 -0.97
N GLU A 84 -1.16 -1.10 -2.19
CA GLU A 84 0.23 -1.39 -2.46
C GLU A 84 1.06 -0.16 -2.12
N GLY A 85 2.08 -0.36 -1.28
CA GLY A 85 3.06 0.69 -1.00
C GLY A 85 3.92 0.95 -2.24
N GLU A 86 4.46 2.16 -2.33
CA GLU A 86 5.60 2.39 -3.20
C GLU A 86 6.79 1.61 -2.63
N ASN A 87 6.95 0.35 -3.03
CA ASN A 87 8.16 -0.40 -2.73
C ASN A 87 9.28 0.20 -3.57
N THR A 88 10.08 1.06 -2.96
CA THR A 88 11.37 1.56 -3.48
C THR A 88 12.42 0.43 -3.49
N GLU A 89 12.05 -0.77 -3.96
CA GLU A 89 12.92 -1.96 -4.02
C GLU A 89 12.95 -2.58 -5.42
N ASN A 90 12.91 -1.74 -6.45
CA ASN A 90 13.44 -2.09 -7.77
C ASN A 90 13.99 -0.82 -8.40
N PRO A 91 15.31 -0.55 -8.27
CA PRO A 91 15.92 0.54 -9.01
C PRO A 91 15.74 0.30 -10.50
N GLU A 92 15.15 1.26 -11.19
CA GLU A 92 15.25 1.38 -12.64
C GLU A 92 16.74 1.33 -13.03
N PRO A 93 17.11 0.65 -14.12
CA PRO A 93 18.49 0.63 -14.59
C PRO A 93 18.88 2.04 -15.06
N GLY A 94 19.45 2.85 -14.16
CA GLY A 94 19.85 4.23 -14.44
C GLY A 94 19.98 5.17 -13.23
N ASP A 95 19.69 4.73 -12.00
CA ASP A 95 19.65 5.62 -10.82
C ASP A 95 20.96 5.60 -9.97
N PRO A 96 21.66 6.73 -9.74
CA PRO A 96 22.95 6.79 -9.04
C PRO A 96 22.92 6.70 -7.50
N GLU A 97 21.77 6.50 -6.86
CA GLU A 97 21.61 6.77 -5.42
C GLU A 97 22.14 5.68 -4.46
N ASN A 98 22.75 4.58 -4.97
CA ASN A 98 23.45 3.58 -4.15
C ASN A 98 24.93 3.39 -4.54
N TRP A 99 25.61 4.51 -4.88
CA TRP A 99 27.05 4.55 -5.21
C TRP A 99 27.96 3.83 -4.17
N LEU A 100 27.55 3.80 -2.90
CA LEU A 100 28.27 3.13 -1.82
C LEU A 100 28.40 1.61 -2.03
N VAL A 101 27.42 0.95 -2.63
CA VAL A 101 27.45 -0.52 -2.83
C VAL A 101 28.57 -0.90 -3.80
N TRP A 102 28.71 -0.17 -4.91
CA TRP A 102 29.79 -0.40 -5.87
C TRP A 102 31.17 -0.08 -5.28
N ILE A 103 31.26 0.91 -4.40
CA ILE A 103 32.51 1.22 -3.68
C ILE A 103 32.89 0.09 -2.72
N ILE A 104 31.94 -0.43 -1.95
CA ILE A 104 32.20 -1.53 -1.02
C ILE A 104 32.67 -2.78 -1.78
N VAL A 105 32.02 -3.11 -2.91
CA VAL A 105 32.42 -4.25 -3.77
C VAL A 105 33.82 -4.04 -4.37
N GLY A 106 34.14 -2.83 -4.84
CA GLY A 106 35.47 -2.52 -5.38
C GLY A 106 36.58 -2.60 -4.34
N VAL A 107 36.37 -2.04 -3.15
CA VAL A 107 37.37 -2.03 -2.06
C VAL A 107 37.61 -3.44 -1.54
N THR A 108 36.55 -4.22 -1.32
CA THR A 108 36.67 -5.60 -0.83
C THR A 108 37.42 -6.50 -1.82
N ALA A 109 37.08 -6.44 -3.12
CA ALA A 109 37.78 -7.19 -4.15
C ALA A 109 39.27 -6.79 -4.25
N GLY A 110 39.58 -5.49 -4.17
CA GLY A 110 40.95 -4.98 -4.21
C GLY A 110 41.80 -5.47 -3.04
N VAL A 111 41.27 -5.45 -1.81
CA VAL A 111 41.97 -5.96 -0.62
C VAL A 111 42.24 -7.46 -0.74
N ILE A 112 41.25 -8.25 -1.20
CA ILE A 112 41.41 -9.69 -1.41
C ILE A 112 42.52 -9.99 -2.43
N PHE A 113 42.56 -9.23 -3.52
CA PHE A 113 43.61 -9.39 -4.55
C PHE A 113 45.00 -9.04 -4.02
N ILE A 114 45.13 -7.98 -3.22
CA ILE A 114 46.41 -7.60 -2.61
C ILE A 114 46.89 -8.70 -1.64
N VAL A 115 45.99 -9.22 -0.80
CA VAL A 115 46.32 -10.29 0.16
C VAL A 115 46.73 -11.57 -0.56
N SER A 116 46.05 -11.96 -1.65
CA SER A 116 46.39 -13.17 -2.41
C SER A 116 47.78 -13.08 -3.06
N VAL A 117 48.15 -11.92 -3.61
CA VAL A 117 49.49 -11.68 -4.18
C VAL A 117 50.58 -11.74 -3.11
N ILE A 118 50.36 -11.13 -1.94
CA ILE A 118 51.32 -11.16 -0.83
C ILE A 118 51.56 -12.59 -0.37
N ILE A 119 50.49 -13.37 -0.16
CA ILE A 119 50.60 -14.79 0.25
C ILE A 119 51.32 -15.60 -0.82
N GLY A 120 50.97 -15.42 -2.10
CA GLY A 120 51.62 -16.11 -3.22
C GLY A 120 53.12 -15.81 -3.30
N ALA A 121 53.52 -14.54 -3.13
CA ALA A 121 54.92 -14.14 -3.13
C ALA A 121 55.71 -14.74 -1.94
N VAL A 122 55.13 -14.77 -0.74
CA VAL A 122 55.77 -15.39 0.44
C VAL A 122 55.97 -16.89 0.25
N ILE A 123 54.99 -17.59 -0.34
CA ILE A 123 55.11 -19.02 -0.66
C ILE A 123 56.17 -19.26 -1.73
N TYR A 124 56.25 -18.39 -2.74
CA TYR A 124 57.23 -18.51 -3.83
C TYR A 124 58.68 -18.30 -3.37
N ILE A 125 58.90 -17.47 -2.36
CA ILE A 125 60.23 -17.15 -1.81
C ILE A 125 60.69 -18.17 -0.74
N ARG A 126 59.80 -19.06 -0.29
CA ARG A 126 60.12 -20.16 0.63
C ARG A 126 60.48 -21.45 -0.10
#